data_AF-A0A8H3A270-F1
#
_entry.id   AF-A0A8H3A270-F1
#
_cell.length_a   1.000
_cell.length_b   1.000
_cell.length_c   1.000
_cell.angle_alpha   90.00
_cell.angle_beta   90.00
_cell.angle_gamma   90.00
#
_symmetry.space_group_name_H-M   'P 1'
#
loop_
_entity.id
_entity.type
_entity.pdbx_description
1 polymer ?
#
loop_
_entity_poly.entity_id
_entity_poly.type
_entity_poly.pdbx_seq_one_letter_code
_entity_poly.pdbx_strand_id
1 'polypeptide(L)'
;MSSIGILQRVLYDRINSLKQASASRRIDTKSLQTEVTQILGQLEEIRTSIPRGCSQHLRLVYSLYSILHPLPSDAFGTGTDYVDLRIRCEILAAAYTPMESTQPSVRYWFGNLGKSYNTRFGISGDTGDLNLSTEYQRQSVSLAPGSHIDVAAQFTSLGCNYMTRFECLVELEDMENTINCFEKAVELTPKDDSNMPNRLDNLGLAYCSRFERLGQIEDINKAIELQEQVLSVEVAEGDTDVPSWFSNIGNSYLRRFETMGEPKDLDRAICCHTKAISLAPEGEDDLNLSSRLNNLGNSFMARFEQFSQHADMDRAVEYQTRSVSLLPDNHPDLAMYLTNLIALHLTRFEHIGELIDMDKALEYQLRSLSLLPISEAHCDLAVALNNLGDCYITRFGQLGSARDIDDAIKYQTKAMELTDEDNPSRIICLSNLSGSCSS
;
A
#
# COMPACT_ATOMS: atom_id res chain seq x y z
N MET A 1 24.98 -37.02 -21.46
CA MET A 1 24.27 -35.84 -20.93
C MET A 1 25.01 -35.41 -19.68
N SER A 2 25.41 -34.14 -19.56
CA SER A 2 26.04 -33.64 -18.33
C SER A 2 25.07 -33.81 -17.15
N SER A 3 25.59 -33.99 -15.93
CA SER A 3 24.82 -34.00 -14.67
C SER A 3 23.82 -32.84 -14.59
N ILE A 4 24.20 -31.70 -15.15
CA ILE A 4 23.40 -30.47 -15.30
C ILE A 4 22.11 -30.69 -16.11
N GLY A 5 22.16 -31.43 -17.22
CA GLY A 5 20.98 -31.63 -18.08
C GLY A 5 19.91 -32.55 -17.46
N ILE A 6 20.32 -33.48 -16.59
CA ILE A 6 19.40 -34.34 -15.83
C ILE A 6 18.73 -33.52 -14.73
N LEU A 7 19.52 -32.75 -13.99
CA LEU A 7 19.05 -31.90 -12.91
C LEU A 7 18.10 -30.80 -13.42
N GLN A 8 18.37 -30.24 -14.60
CA GLN A 8 17.50 -29.28 -15.29
C GLN A 8 16.12 -29.89 -15.59
N ARG A 9 16.07 -31.13 -16.06
CA ARG A 9 14.81 -31.81 -16.37
C ARG A 9 14.00 -32.11 -15.10
N VAL A 10 14.68 -32.55 -14.04
CA VAL A 10 14.06 -32.79 -12.73
C VAL A 10 13.49 -31.50 -12.14
N LEU A 11 14.23 -30.39 -12.20
CA LEU A 11 13.75 -29.09 -11.73
C LEU A 11 12.57 -28.59 -12.57
N TYR A 12 12.62 -28.75 -13.90
CA TYR A 12 11.53 -28.41 -14.81
C TYR A 12 10.24 -29.16 -14.46
N ASP A 13 10.33 -30.48 -14.29
CA ASP A 13 9.18 -31.33 -13.97
C ASP A 13 8.62 -31.00 -12.58
N ARG A 14 9.49 -30.69 -11.60
CA ARG A 14 9.10 -30.32 -10.23
C ARG A 14 8.43 -28.95 -10.17
N ILE A 15 8.96 -27.94 -10.87
CA ILE A 15 8.36 -26.59 -10.97
C ILE A 15 6.98 -26.68 -11.64
N ASN A 16 6.85 -27.41 -12.75
CA ASN A 16 5.56 -27.58 -13.43
C ASN A 16 4.53 -28.32 -12.58
N SER A 17 4.96 -29.31 -11.79
CA SER A 17 4.09 -30.01 -10.86
C SER A 17 3.59 -29.11 -9.73
N LEU A 18 4.45 -28.25 -9.18
CA LEU A 18 4.07 -27.25 -8.18
C LEU A 18 3.12 -26.20 -8.73
N LYS A 19 3.34 -25.75 -9.99
CA LYS A 19 2.42 -24.84 -10.70
C LYS A 19 1.02 -25.45 -10.79
N GLN A 20 0.92 -26.71 -11.22
CA GLN A 20 -0.36 -27.41 -11.30
C GLN A 20 -1.00 -27.60 -9.92
N ALA A 21 -0.22 -27.96 -8.89
CA ALA A 21 -0.72 -28.17 -7.54
C ALA A 21 -1.25 -26.87 -6.90
N SER A 22 -0.56 -25.75 -7.09
CA SER A 22 -0.97 -24.46 -6.54
C SER A 22 -2.11 -23.81 -7.33
N ALA A 23 -2.12 -23.92 -8.67
CA ALA A 23 -3.26 -23.48 -9.50
C ALA A 23 -4.56 -24.23 -9.17
N SER A 24 -4.45 -25.46 -8.66
CA SER A 24 -5.58 -26.27 -8.21
C SER A 24 -5.88 -26.16 -6.69
N ARG A 25 -5.21 -25.24 -5.97
CA ARG A 25 -5.28 -25.08 -4.50
C ARG A 25 -5.06 -26.38 -3.71
N ARG A 26 -4.30 -27.32 -4.27
CA ARG A 26 -4.02 -28.63 -3.66
C ARG A 26 -2.84 -28.61 -2.69
N ILE A 27 -2.17 -27.46 -2.55
CA ILE A 27 -1.05 -27.25 -1.64
C ILE A 27 -1.29 -25.97 -0.85
N ASP A 28 -1.09 -26.01 0.47
CA ASP A 28 -1.18 -24.82 1.31
C ASP A 28 0.08 -23.95 1.19
N THR A 29 -0.03 -22.67 1.53
CA THR A 29 1.04 -21.66 1.38
C THR A 29 2.34 -22.05 2.10
N LYS A 30 2.26 -22.74 3.24
CA LYS A 30 3.43 -23.10 4.06
C LYS A 30 4.17 -24.31 3.47
N SER A 31 3.44 -25.31 3.02
CA SER A 31 3.98 -26.45 2.27
C SER A 31 4.60 -26.01 0.95
N LEU A 32 3.94 -25.09 0.25
CA LEU A 32 4.44 -24.47 -0.97
C LEU A 32 5.77 -23.74 -0.72
N GLN A 33 5.84 -22.89 0.32
CA GLN A 33 7.05 -22.16 0.70
C GLN A 33 8.23 -23.08 1.06
N THR A 34 7.96 -24.24 1.66
CA THR A 34 8.97 -25.24 2.00
C THR A 34 9.55 -25.91 0.76
N GLU A 35 8.69 -26.33 -0.18
CA GLU A 35 9.11 -26.89 -1.49
C GLU A 35 9.91 -25.88 -2.31
N VAL A 36 9.50 -24.61 -2.32
CA VAL A 36 10.30 -23.53 -2.95
C VAL A 36 11.68 -23.45 -2.35
N THR A 37 11.77 -23.44 -1.02
CA THR A 37 13.05 -23.28 -0.32
C THR A 37 14.00 -24.44 -0.62
N GLN A 38 13.48 -25.67 -0.77
CA GLN A 38 14.28 -26.81 -1.24
C GLN A 38 14.75 -26.66 -2.68
N ILE A 39 13.87 -26.23 -3.59
CA ILE A 39 14.24 -25.98 -4.99
C ILE A 39 15.31 -24.91 -5.09
N LEU A 40 15.21 -23.85 -4.29
CA LEU A 40 16.21 -22.79 -4.22
C LEU A 40 17.54 -23.29 -3.66
N GLY A 41 17.53 -24.10 -2.62
CA GLY A 41 18.76 -24.73 -2.10
C GLY A 41 19.47 -25.58 -3.16
N GLN A 42 18.70 -26.34 -3.95
CA GLN A 42 19.23 -27.12 -5.08
C GLN A 42 19.76 -26.22 -6.20
N LEU A 43 19.05 -25.14 -6.55
CA LEU A 43 19.51 -24.16 -7.54
C LEU A 43 20.80 -23.45 -7.09
N GLU A 44 20.94 -23.17 -5.79
CA GLU A 44 22.11 -22.54 -5.20
C GLU A 44 23.34 -23.47 -5.19
N GLU A 45 23.16 -24.76 -4.88
CA GLU A 45 24.21 -25.78 -5.06
C GLU A 45 24.67 -25.87 -6.51
N ILE A 46 23.75 -25.81 -7.48
CA ILE A 46 24.09 -25.79 -8.90
C ILE A 46 24.87 -24.53 -9.24
N ARG A 47 24.40 -23.36 -8.78
CA ARG A 47 25.04 -22.06 -9.01
C ARG A 47 26.48 -22.04 -8.50
N THR A 48 26.70 -22.52 -7.28
CA THR A 48 28.03 -22.56 -6.66
C THR A 48 28.96 -23.59 -7.30
N SER A 49 28.41 -24.63 -7.93
CA SER A 49 29.19 -25.67 -8.63
C SER A 49 29.69 -25.28 -10.04
N ILE A 50 29.17 -24.19 -10.63
CA ILE A 50 29.53 -23.75 -11.99
C ILE A 50 30.47 -22.55 -11.93
N PRO A 51 31.66 -22.60 -12.57
CA PRO A 51 32.56 -21.46 -12.65
C PRO A 51 31.90 -20.25 -13.34
N ARG A 52 31.90 -19.09 -12.67
CA ARG A 52 31.33 -17.83 -13.17
C ARG A 52 31.96 -17.43 -14.52
N GLY A 53 31.14 -16.98 -15.48
CA GLY A 53 31.59 -16.44 -16.78
C GLY A 53 31.79 -17.47 -17.91
N CYS A 54 31.48 -18.76 -17.70
CA CYS A 54 31.59 -19.77 -18.76
C CYS A 54 30.34 -19.83 -19.66
N SER A 55 30.49 -20.12 -20.96
CA SER A 55 29.37 -20.29 -21.91
C SER A 55 28.34 -21.35 -21.48
N GLN A 56 28.74 -22.30 -20.62
CA GLN A 56 27.84 -23.29 -20.01
C GLN A 56 26.94 -22.70 -18.92
N HIS A 57 27.44 -21.71 -18.17
CA HIS A 57 26.66 -20.93 -17.19
C HIS A 57 25.51 -20.21 -17.89
N LEU A 58 25.81 -19.50 -18.98
CA LEU A 58 24.83 -18.79 -19.78
C LEU A 58 23.78 -19.70 -20.40
N ARG A 59 24.17 -20.85 -20.96
CA ARG A 59 23.20 -21.79 -21.54
C ARG A 59 22.24 -22.35 -20.49
N LEU A 60 22.74 -22.64 -19.29
CA LEU A 60 21.90 -23.11 -18.18
C LEU A 60 20.95 -22.02 -17.70
N VAL A 61 21.45 -20.79 -17.60
CA VAL A 61 20.69 -19.62 -17.20
C VAL A 61 19.60 -19.27 -18.21
N TYR A 62 19.94 -19.23 -19.51
CA TYR A 62 18.96 -19.01 -20.58
C TYR A 62 17.93 -20.14 -20.66
N SER A 63 18.33 -21.38 -20.40
CA SER A 63 17.38 -22.49 -20.39
C SER A 63 16.44 -22.43 -19.18
N LEU A 64 16.95 -22.12 -17.99
CA LEU A 64 16.14 -21.87 -16.78
C LEU A 64 15.23 -20.63 -16.95
N TYR A 65 15.70 -19.58 -17.62
CA TYR A 65 14.90 -18.41 -17.95
C TYR A 65 13.78 -18.73 -18.97
N SER A 66 14.07 -19.52 -20.00
CA SER A 66 13.07 -19.93 -21.01
C SER A 66 11.91 -20.76 -20.43
N ILE A 67 12.18 -21.48 -19.34
CA ILE A 67 11.18 -22.24 -18.57
C ILE A 67 10.21 -21.30 -17.82
N LEU A 68 10.67 -20.09 -17.47
CA LEU A 68 9.94 -19.08 -16.69
C LEU A 68 9.35 -17.95 -17.56
N HIS A 69 9.65 -17.93 -18.86
CA HIS A 69 9.28 -16.85 -19.78
C HIS A 69 7.78 -16.74 -20.16
N PRO A 70 6.86 -17.72 -19.95
CA PRO A 70 5.48 -17.55 -20.40
C PRO A 70 4.56 -16.96 -19.31
N LEU A 71 4.99 -15.91 -18.60
CA LEU A 71 4.14 -15.24 -17.60
C LEU A 71 4.09 -13.72 -17.86
N PRO A 72 2.90 -13.18 -18.21
CA PRO A 72 2.67 -11.73 -18.28
C PRO A 72 2.95 -11.07 -16.93
N SER A 73 3.41 -9.82 -16.95
CA SER A 73 3.66 -8.99 -15.76
C SER A 73 2.39 -8.60 -14.99
N ASP A 74 1.21 -8.85 -15.56
CA ASP A 74 -0.03 -8.16 -15.17
C ASP A 74 -1.07 -9.12 -14.57
N ALA A 75 -0.67 -10.33 -14.13
CA ALA A 75 -1.60 -11.41 -13.76
C ALA A 75 -1.31 -12.06 -12.38
N PHE A 76 -0.83 -11.31 -11.39
CA PHE A 76 -0.38 -11.88 -10.12
C PHE A 76 -1.42 -11.74 -9.02
N GLY A 77 -1.89 -12.88 -8.52
CA GLY A 77 -2.94 -12.95 -7.51
C GLY A 77 -3.15 -14.35 -6.94
N THR A 78 -2.10 -15.06 -6.50
CA THR A 78 -2.14 -16.18 -5.53
C THR A 78 -0.72 -16.61 -5.07
N GLY A 79 -0.59 -17.41 -3.99
CA GLY A 79 0.68 -17.97 -3.49
C GLY A 79 1.50 -18.81 -4.48
N THR A 80 0.87 -19.29 -5.57
CA THR A 80 1.53 -19.89 -6.76
C THR A 80 2.58 -18.96 -7.37
N ASP A 81 2.24 -17.67 -7.39
CA ASP A 81 2.98 -16.63 -8.07
C ASP A 81 4.22 -16.23 -7.27
N TYR A 82 4.15 -16.31 -5.94
CA TYR A 82 5.28 -16.06 -5.05
C TYR A 82 6.43 -17.07 -5.25
N VAL A 83 6.10 -18.34 -5.53
CA VAL A 83 7.08 -19.39 -5.83
C VAL A 83 7.80 -19.11 -7.14
N ASP A 84 7.04 -18.82 -8.18
CA ASP A 84 7.57 -18.54 -9.50
C ASP A 84 8.41 -17.25 -9.47
N LEU A 85 7.94 -16.23 -8.76
CA LEU A 85 8.64 -14.97 -8.56
C LEU A 85 9.93 -15.12 -7.76
N ARG A 86 9.93 -15.90 -6.67
CA ARG A 86 11.14 -16.17 -5.88
C ARG A 86 12.17 -16.97 -6.67
N ILE A 87 11.76 -18.02 -7.38
CA ILE A 87 12.62 -18.81 -8.26
C ILE A 87 13.16 -17.96 -9.42
N ARG A 88 12.33 -17.08 -9.99
CA ARG A 88 12.71 -16.12 -11.03
C ARG A 88 13.74 -15.12 -10.52
N CYS A 89 13.54 -14.51 -9.35
CA CYS A 89 14.52 -13.60 -8.75
C CYS A 89 15.89 -14.27 -8.56
N GLU A 90 15.91 -15.50 -8.04
CA GLU A 90 17.16 -16.24 -7.75
C GLU A 90 17.86 -16.72 -9.03
N ILE A 91 17.13 -17.22 -10.02
CA ILE A 91 17.69 -17.63 -11.33
C ILE A 91 18.23 -16.41 -12.09
N LEU A 92 17.48 -15.32 -12.08
CA LEU A 92 17.97 -14.07 -12.63
C LEU A 92 19.23 -13.68 -11.85
N ALA A 93 19.22 -13.51 -10.52
CA ALA A 93 20.39 -13.06 -9.77
C ALA A 93 21.64 -13.95 -9.97
N ALA A 94 21.44 -15.26 -10.15
CA ALA A 94 22.48 -16.23 -10.49
C ALA A 94 23.02 -16.09 -11.93
N ALA A 95 22.21 -15.59 -12.85
CA ALA A 95 22.49 -15.48 -14.29
C ALA A 95 23.73 -14.65 -14.62
N TYR A 96 23.94 -13.54 -13.92
CA TYR A 96 24.67 -12.41 -14.50
C TYR A 96 25.82 -11.85 -13.64
N THR A 97 26.34 -12.62 -12.69
CA THR A 97 27.56 -12.22 -11.95
C THR A 97 28.82 -12.91 -12.53
N PRO A 98 29.72 -12.25 -13.28
CA PRO A 98 29.71 -10.96 -13.98
C PRO A 98 29.96 -11.13 -15.50
N MET A 99 29.08 -10.64 -16.36
CA MET A 99 29.42 -10.42 -17.78
C MET A 99 29.57 -8.92 -18.02
N GLU A 100 30.56 -8.57 -18.86
CA GLU A 100 31.01 -7.20 -19.11
C GLU A 100 29.85 -6.20 -19.27
N SER A 101 29.99 -5.09 -18.54
CA SER A 101 29.00 -4.05 -18.24
C SER A 101 28.49 -3.23 -19.43
N THR A 102 28.70 -3.70 -20.66
CA THR A 102 28.52 -2.88 -21.88
C THR A 102 27.36 -3.32 -22.77
N GLN A 103 26.65 -4.41 -22.46
CA GLN A 103 25.48 -4.82 -23.25
C GLN A 103 24.18 -4.14 -22.76
N PRO A 104 23.40 -3.49 -23.65
CA PRO A 104 22.10 -2.90 -23.30
C PRO A 104 21.09 -3.87 -22.67
N SER A 105 21.25 -5.18 -22.92
CA SER A 105 20.44 -6.25 -22.31
C SER A 105 20.58 -6.35 -20.79
N VAL A 106 21.74 -5.98 -20.25
CA VAL A 106 22.06 -6.03 -18.80
C VAL A 106 21.20 -5.05 -18.02
N ARG A 107 21.01 -3.86 -18.58
CA ARG A 107 20.14 -2.83 -18.03
C ARG A 107 18.72 -3.33 -17.86
N TYR A 108 18.11 -3.87 -18.92
CA TYR A 108 16.74 -4.40 -18.86
C TYR A 108 16.60 -5.55 -17.87
N TRP A 109 17.64 -6.37 -17.77
CA TRP A 109 17.69 -7.46 -16.83
C TRP A 109 17.68 -6.97 -15.36
N PHE A 110 18.52 -6.00 -15.02
CA PHE A 110 18.50 -5.36 -13.70
C PHE A 110 17.16 -4.68 -13.39
N GLY A 111 16.56 -3.99 -14.36
CA GLY A 111 15.23 -3.38 -14.18
C GLY A 111 14.13 -4.41 -13.94
N ASN A 112 14.19 -5.56 -14.61
CA ASN A 112 13.24 -6.66 -14.39
C ASN A 112 13.45 -7.36 -13.05
N LEU A 113 14.70 -7.48 -12.60
CA LEU A 113 15.01 -7.96 -11.26
C LEU A 113 14.43 -7.02 -10.19
N GLY A 114 14.66 -5.71 -10.34
CA GLY A 114 14.12 -4.70 -9.44
C GLY A 114 12.61 -4.85 -9.28
N LYS A 115 11.87 -4.83 -10.41
CA LYS A 115 10.42 -5.06 -10.41
C LYS A 115 10.02 -6.38 -9.74
N SER A 116 10.73 -7.47 -9.98
CA SER A 116 10.39 -8.78 -9.42
C SER A 116 10.57 -8.84 -7.90
N TYR A 117 11.65 -8.25 -7.38
CA TYR A 117 11.85 -8.12 -5.93
C TYR A 117 10.82 -7.18 -5.29
N ASN A 118 10.41 -6.10 -5.97
CA ASN A 118 9.35 -5.23 -5.47
C ASN A 118 8.00 -5.96 -5.38
N THR A 119 7.64 -6.75 -6.40
CA THR A 119 6.43 -7.59 -6.34
C THR A 119 6.54 -8.63 -5.23
N ARG A 120 7.74 -9.16 -4.95
CA ARG A 120 7.97 -10.13 -3.88
C ARG A 120 7.75 -9.49 -2.52
N PHE A 121 8.27 -8.27 -2.33
CA PHE A 121 8.00 -7.43 -1.17
C PHE A 121 6.49 -7.21 -0.98
N GLY A 122 5.74 -6.87 -2.02
CA GLY A 122 4.28 -6.68 -1.92
C GLY A 122 3.52 -7.92 -1.43
N ILE A 123 4.08 -9.12 -1.60
CA ILE A 123 3.49 -10.38 -1.13
C ILE A 123 4.04 -10.80 0.25
N SER A 124 5.34 -10.60 0.50
CA SER A 124 6.02 -11.10 1.71
C SER A 124 6.10 -10.08 2.85
N GLY A 125 6.08 -8.78 2.54
CA GLY A 125 6.44 -7.71 3.45
C GLY A 125 7.94 -7.67 3.82
N ASP A 126 8.80 -8.47 3.18
CA ASP A 126 10.22 -8.57 3.53
C ASP A 126 11.01 -7.35 3.03
N THR A 127 11.42 -6.47 3.95
CA THR A 127 12.19 -5.25 3.63
C THR A 127 13.55 -5.54 2.98
N GLY A 128 14.08 -6.76 3.12
CA GLY A 128 15.25 -7.22 2.38
C GLY A 128 15.02 -7.23 0.86
N ASP A 129 13.80 -7.58 0.42
CA ASP A 129 13.41 -7.57 -0.98
C ASP A 129 13.32 -6.17 -1.54
N LEU A 130 12.80 -5.23 -0.75
CA LEU A 130 12.70 -3.83 -1.13
C LEU A 130 14.09 -3.19 -1.32
N ASN A 131 15.05 -3.55 -0.47
CA ASN A 131 16.45 -3.13 -0.61
C ASN A 131 17.11 -3.72 -1.86
N LEU A 132 16.92 -5.00 -2.13
CA LEU A 132 17.42 -5.65 -3.36
C LEU A 132 16.77 -5.05 -4.61
N SER A 133 15.46 -4.78 -4.57
CA SER A 133 14.73 -4.11 -5.64
C SER A 133 15.39 -2.77 -5.98
N THR A 134 15.61 -1.94 -4.97
CA THR A 134 16.21 -0.61 -5.10
C THR A 134 17.62 -0.70 -5.68
N GLU A 135 18.46 -1.61 -5.17
CA GLU A 135 19.83 -1.78 -5.65
C GLU A 135 19.87 -2.18 -7.14
N TYR A 136 19.09 -3.18 -7.54
CA TYR A 136 19.04 -3.60 -8.94
C TYR A 136 18.46 -2.50 -9.85
N GLN A 137 17.46 -1.75 -9.38
CA GLN A 137 16.90 -0.64 -10.14
C GLN A 137 17.93 0.50 -10.33
N ARG A 138 18.77 0.79 -9.32
CA ARG A 138 19.91 1.72 -9.44
C ARG A 138 20.94 1.25 -10.45
N GLN A 139 21.29 -0.04 -10.43
CA GLN A 139 22.23 -0.62 -11.40
C GLN A 139 21.67 -0.60 -12.83
N SER A 140 20.36 -0.77 -13.00
CA SER A 140 19.72 -0.58 -14.30
C SER A 140 19.88 0.85 -14.82
N VAL A 141 19.64 1.85 -13.96
CA VAL A 141 19.73 3.26 -14.34
C VAL A 141 21.16 3.68 -14.64
N SER A 142 22.15 3.20 -13.87
CA SER A 142 23.56 3.57 -14.07
C SER A 142 24.15 3.05 -15.39
N LEU A 143 23.57 1.98 -15.94
CA LEU A 143 23.97 1.38 -17.21
C LEU A 143 23.23 1.96 -18.42
N ALA A 144 22.33 2.93 -18.22
CA ALA A 144 21.58 3.55 -19.28
C ALA A 144 22.43 4.60 -20.04
N PRO A 145 22.64 4.47 -21.37
CA PRO A 145 23.20 5.55 -22.16
C PRO A 145 22.19 6.72 -22.17
N GLY A 146 22.65 7.92 -21.79
CA GLY A 146 21.79 9.08 -21.58
C GLY A 146 20.96 9.45 -22.81
N SER A 147 19.71 9.90 -22.56
CA SER A 147 18.72 10.51 -23.48
C SER A 147 17.60 9.65 -24.11
N HIS A 148 17.33 8.42 -23.66
CA HIS A 148 16.16 7.66 -24.16
C HIS A 148 14.93 7.69 -23.23
N ILE A 149 13.73 7.69 -23.81
CA ILE A 149 12.41 7.57 -23.12
C ILE A 149 12.38 6.37 -22.17
N ASP A 150 13.07 5.28 -22.52
CA ASP A 150 13.22 4.11 -21.65
C ASP A 150 13.93 4.43 -20.32
N VAL A 151 14.81 5.43 -20.31
CA VAL A 151 15.52 5.89 -19.09
C VAL A 151 14.55 6.60 -18.15
N ALA A 152 13.63 7.39 -18.71
CA ALA A 152 12.59 8.04 -17.93
C ALA A 152 11.71 7.00 -17.20
N ALA A 153 11.30 5.92 -17.87
CA ALA A 153 10.50 4.86 -17.24
C ALA A 153 11.25 4.14 -16.09
N GLN A 154 12.57 4.00 -16.22
CA GLN A 154 13.41 3.41 -15.18
C GLN A 154 13.57 4.34 -13.97
N PHE A 155 13.72 5.65 -14.20
CA PHE A 155 13.70 6.63 -13.13
C PHE A 155 12.34 6.64 -12.41
N THR A 156 11.22 6.55 -13.12
CA THR A 156 9.90 6.38 -12.48
C THR A 156 9.86 5.11 -11.61
N SER A 157 10.30 3.98 -12.16
CA SER A 157 10.31 2.73 -11.40
C SER A 157 11.22 2.80 -10.16
N LEU A 158 12.36 3.48 -10.26
CA LEU A 158 13.27 3.70 -9.12
C LEU A 158 12.66 4.65 -8.09
N GLY A 159 12.00 5.72 -8.52
CA GLY A 159 11.27 6.64 -7.64
C GLY A 159 10.16 5.94 -6.86
N CYS A 160 9.36 5.09 -7.51
CA CYS A 160 8.31 4.31 -6.82
C CYS A 160 8.88 3.36 -5.74
N ASN A 161 10.03 2.73 -6.00
CA ASN A 161 10.71 1.90 -5.01
C ASN A 161 11.18 2.72 -3.80
N TYR A 162 11.81 3.88 -4.04
CA TYR A 162 12.19 4.78 -2.97
C TYR A 162 10.99 5.30 -2.18
N MET A 163 9.86 5.58 -2.83
CA MET A 163 8.61 5.96 -2.15
C MET A 163 8.12 4.85 -1.23
N THR A 164 8.03 3.62 -1.76
CA THR A 164 7.61 2.45 -0.98
C THR A 164 8.54 2.21 0.21
N ARG A 165 9.85 2.41 0.01
CA ARG A 165 10.85 2.28 1.07
C ARG A 165 10.73 3.38 2.11
N PHE A 166 10.45 4.61 1.68
CA PHE A 166 10.12 5.70 2.58
C PHE A 166 8.88 5.40 3.43
N GLU A 167 7.81 4.87 2.84
CA GLU A 167 6.58 4.53 3.55
C GLU A 167 6.83 3.46 4.63
N CYS A 168 7.71 2.50 4.37
CA CYS A 168 8.03 1.42 5.31
C CYS A 168 9.11 1.78 6.34
N LEU A 169 10.16 2.50 5.95
CA LEU A 169 11.36 2.74 6.77
C LEU A 169 11.46 4.17 7.29
N VAL A 170 10.70 5.11 6.73
CA VAL A 170 10.64 6.52 7.14
C VAL A 170 11.99 7.24 6.98
N GLU A 171 12.82 6.80 6.04
CA GLU A 171 14.14 7.41 5.78
C GLU A 171 14.02 8.65 4.88
N LEU A 172 14.31 9.85 5.40
CA LEU A 172 14.20 11.11 4.63
C LEU A 172 15.03 11.12 3.33
N GLU A 173 16.15 10.41 3.31
CA GLU A 173 16.99 10.28 2.10
C GLU A 173 16.22 9.62 0.96
N ASP A 174 15.32 8.67 1.25
CA ASP A 174 14.49 8.01 0.25
C ASP A 174 13.47 8.94 -0.37
N MET A 175 12.91 9.83 0.43
CA MET A 175 11.99 10.85 -0.06
C MET A 175 12.69 11.83 -1.02
N GLU A 176 13.90 12.27 -0.68
CA GLU A 176 14.71 13.10 -1.57
C GLU A 176 15.10 12.36 -2.85
N ASN A 177 15.50 11.09 -2.73
CA ASN A 177 15.81 10.23 -3.88
C ASN A 177 14.58 9.99 -4.77
N THR A 178 13.39 9.88 -4.18
CA THR A 178 12.12 9.74 -4.91
C THR A 178 11.85 10.97 -5.79
N ILE A 179 11.90 12.16 -5.20
CA ILE A 179 11.70 13.43 -5.92
C ILE A 179 12.74 13.58 -7.02
N ASN A 180 14.03 13.36 -6.71
CA ASN A 180 15.11 13.43 -7.70
C ASN A 180 14.91 12.47 -8.88
N CYS A 181 14.39 11.26 -8.62
CA CYS A 181 14.10 10.30 -9.67
C CYS A 181 12.91 10.75 -10.54
N PHE A 182 11.83 11.21 -9.92
CA PHE A 182 10.66 11.69 -10.66
C PHE A 182 10.95 12.98 -11.46
N GLU A 183 11.76 13.90 -10.94
CA GLU A 183 12.20 15.08 -11.67
C GLU A 183 13.01 14.71 -12.92
N LYS A 184 13.98 13.80 -12.79
CA LYS A 184 14.72 13.27 -13.96
C LYS A 184 13.81 12.55 -14.95
N ALA A 185 12.81 11.83 -14.44
CA ALA A 185 11.83 11.16 -15.29
C ALA A 185 11.01 12.17 -16.11
N VAL A 186 10.59 13.28 -15.51
CA VAL A 186 9.89 14.38 -16.20
C VAL A 186 10.82 15.08 -17.20
N GLU A 187 12.05 15.41 -16.80
CA GLU A 187 13.05 16.09 -17.65
C GLU A 187 13.37 15.30 -18.93
N LEU A 188 13.47 13.97 -18.82
CA LEU A 188 13.78 13.07 -19.93
C LEU A 188 12.58 12.73 -20.80
N THR A 189 11.37 13.16 -20.44
CA THR A 189 10.15 12.84 -21.18
C THR A 189 9.79 13.99 -22.14
N PRO A 190 9.60 13.71 -23.44
CA PRO A 190 9.11 14.72 -24.38
C PRO A 190 7.75 15.28 -23.95
N LYS A 191 7.48 16.57 -24.23
CA LYS A 191 6.24 17.23 -23.82
C LYS A 191 4.96 16.58 -24.38
N ASP A 192 5.06 15.99 -25.58
CA ASP A 192 3.93 15.36 -26.27
C ASP A 192 3.83 13.85 -25.98
N ASP A 193 4.59 13.33 -25.01
CA ASP A 193 4.55 11.91 -24.63
C ASP A 193 3.30 11.60 -23.81
N SER A 194 2.62 10.51 -24.13
CA SER A 194 1.39 10.08 -23.45
C SER A 194 1.60 9.72 -21.98
N ASN A 195 2.84 9.46 -21.55
CA ASN A 195 3.16 9.16 -20.15
C ASN A 195 3.51 10.42 -19.33
N MET A 196 3.63 11.59 -19.95
CA MET A 196 3.92 12.83 -19.24
C MET A 196 2.92 13.12 -18.11
N PRO A 197 1.58 12.99 -18.31
CA PRO A 197 0.60 13.19 -17.23
C PRO A 197 0.88 12.31 -16.00
N ASN A 198 1.09 11.00 -16.21
CA ASN A 198 1.40 10.05 -15.14
C ASN A 198 2.72 10.37 -14.41
N ARG A 199 3.72 10.92 -15.10
CA ARG A 199 5.00 11.31 -14.48
C ARG A 199 4.86 12.57 -13.63
N LEU A 200 4.09 13.54 -14.11
CA LEU A 200 3.77 14.76 -13.36
C LEU A 200 2.93 14.45 -12.12
N ASP A 201 1.94 13.55 -12.23
CA ASP A 201 1.13 13.12 -11.09
C ASP A 201 1.98 12.41 -10.03
N ASN A 202 2.86 11.47 -10.44
CA ASN A 202 3.80 10.82 -9.52
C ASN A 202 4.74 11.81 -8.81
N LEU A 203 5.25 12.81 -9.54
CA LEU A 203 6.06 13.87 -8.93
C LEU A 203 5.24 14.72 -7.95
N GLY A 204 3.99 15.04 -8.30
CA GLY A 204 3.06 15.75 -7.43
C GLY A 204 2.78 14.99 -6.14
N LEU A 205 2.53 13.68 -6.22
CA LEU A 205 2.36 12.81 -5.06
C LEU A 205 3.60 12.80 -4.16
N ALA A 206 4.81 12.79 -4.73
CA ALA A 206 6.03 12.84 -3.95
C ALA A 206 6.21 14.14 -3.16
N TYR A 207 5.90 15.28 -3.79
CA TYR A 207 5.87 16.56 -3.09
C TYR A 207 4.78 16.60 -2.01
N CYS A 208 3.59 16.05 -2.29
CA CYS A 208 2.51 15.95 -1.30
C CYS A 208 2.92 15.10 -0.09
N SER A 209 3.55 13.95 -0.32
CA SER A 209 4.03 13.06 0.75
C SER A 209 5.14 13.74 1.58
N ARG A 210 6.04 14.51 0.94
CA ARG A 210 7.04 15.30 1.67
C ARG A 210 6.42 16.40 2.51
N PHE A 211 5.40 17.07 1.99
CA PHE A 211 4.62 18.05 2.74
C PHE A 211 3.99 17.44 3.99
N GLU A 212 3.34 16.27 3.89
CA GLU A 212 2.70 15.61 5.03
C GLU A 212 3.68 15.30 6.17
N ARG A 213 4.98 15.18 5.87
CA ARG A 213 6.02 14.82 6.84
C ARG A 213 6.80 16.00 7.36
N LEU A 214 7.09 16.99 6.51
CA LEU A 214 7.92 18.14 6.86
C LEU A 214 7.13 19.44 7.06
N GLY A 215 5.87 19.49 6.62
CA GLY A 215 5.01 20.68 6.70
C GLY A 215 5.44 21.84 5.80
N GLN A 216 6.26 21.59 4.79
CA GLN A 216 6.80 22.64 3.90
C GLN A 216 5.76 23.10 2.88
N ILE A 217 5.23 24.31 3.05
CA ILE A 217 4.13 24.86 2.25
C ILE A 217 4.50 24.94 0.75
N GLU A 218 5.76 25.15 0.43
CA GLU A 218 6.27 25.17 -0.94
C GLU A 218 6.02 23.83 -1.65
N ASP A 219 6.10 22.70 -0.93
CA ASP A 219 5.92 21.37 -1.49
C ASP A 219 4.47 21.12 -1.89
N ILE A 220 3.51 21.44 -1.02
CA ILE A 220 2.09 21.23 -1.36
C ILE A 220 1.64 22.16 -2.51
N ASN A 221 2.20 23.36 -2.58
CA ASN A 221 1.97 24.25 -3.70
C ASN A 221 2.56 23.68 -5.00
N LYS A 222 3.77 23.09 -4.94
CA LYS A 222 4.38 22.45 -6.10
C LYS A 222 3.61 21.20 -6.54
N ALA A 223 3.13 20.39 -5.59
CA ALA A 223 2.29 19.24 -5.87
C ALA A 223 1.05 19.62 -6.68
N ILE A 224 0.31 20.62 -6.20
CA ILE A 224 -0.90 21.12 -6.86
C ILE A 224 -0.58 21.73 -8.23
N GLU A 225 0.50 22.51 -8.35
CA GLU A 225 0.91 23.09 -9.64
C GLU A 225 1.18 22.01 -10.70
N LEU A 226 1.84 20.91 -10.31
CA LEU A 226 2.15 19.79 -11.20
C LEU A 226 0.89 19.00 -11.57
N GLN A 227 0.03 18.71 -10.60
CA GLN A 227 -1.22 17.98 -10.83
C GLN A 227 -2.25 18.80 -11.63
N GLU A 228 -2.29 20.13 -11.47
CA GLU A 228 -3.11 21.00 -12.32
C GLU A 228 -2.66 20.95 -13.79
N GLN A 229 -1.35 20.78 -14.05
CA GLN A 229 -0.85 20.60 -15.42
C GLN A 229 -1.36 19.30 -16.05
N VAL A 230 -1.46 18.21 -15.28
CA VAL A 230 -2.04 16.93 -15.72
C VAL A 230 -3.46 17.14 -16.25
N LEU A 231 -4.29 17.90 -15.52
CA LEU A 231 -5.68 18.18 -15.89
C LEU A 231 -5.84 19.13 -17.08
N SER A 232 -4.78 19.81 -17.50
CA SER A 232 -4.78 20.71 -18.67
C SER A 232 -4.52 19.99 -19.99
N VAL A 233 -4.06 18.73 -19.93
CA VAL A 233 -3.84 17.90 -21.12
C VAL A 233 -5.18 17.38 -21.62
N GLU A 234 -5.39 17.41 -22.94
CA GLU A 234 -6.58 16.86 -23.57
C GLU A 234 -6.56 15.33 -23.41
N VAL A 235 -7.33 14.81 -22.45
CA VAL A 235 -7.36 13.38 -22.17
C VAL A 235 -8.36 12.69 -23.09
N ALA A 236 -7.96 11.56 -23.66
CA ALA A 236 -8.85 10.75 -24.49
C ALA A 236 -10.03 10.22 -23.67
N GLU A 237 -11.22 10.21 -24.26
CA GLU A 237 -12.40 9.57 -23.65
C GLU A 237 -12.08 8.09 -23.34
N GLY A 238 -12.25 7.69 -22.07
CA GLY A 238 -12.01 6.32 -21.62
C GLY A 238 -10.61 6.02 -21.06
N ASP A 239 -9.78 7.04 -20.83
CA ASP A 239 -8.53 6.86 -20.08
C ASP A 239 -8.82 6.46 -18.62
N THR A 240 -8.27 5.31 -18.22
CA THR A 240 -8.49 4.71 -16.90
C THR A 240 -7.76 5.44 -15.77
N ASP A 241 -6.78 6.29 -16.08
CA ASP A 241 -5.96 6.97 -15.08
C ASP A 241 -6.56 8.31 -14.64
N VAL A 242 -7.39 8.94 -15.48
CA VAL A 242 -8.05 10.24 -15.20
C VAL A 242 -8.75 10.27 -13.85
N PRO A 243 -9.56 9.26 -13.49
CA PRO A 243 -10.24 9.28 -12.22
C PRO A 243 -9.22 9.30 -11.06
N SER A 244 -8.08 8.62 -11.18
CA SER A 244 -7.04 8.59 -10.15
C SER A 244 -6.34 9.95 -10.01
N TRP A 245 -6.03 10.63 -11.12
CA TRP A 245 -5.46 11.99 -11.08
C TRP A 245 -6.37 12.98 -10.34
N PHE A 246 -7.69 12.91 -10.58
CA PHE A 246 -8.67 13.73 -9.85
C PHE A 246 -8.72 13.38 -8.35
N SER A 247 -8.54 12.12 -7.98
CA SER A 247 -8.46 11.74 -6.57
C SER A 247 -7.19 12.30 -5.91
N ASN A 248 -6.05 12.20 -6.60
CA ASN A 248 -4.75 12.64 -6.09
C ASN A 248 -4.69 14.15 -5.88
N ILE A 249 -5.14 14.94 -6.86
CA ILE A 249 -5.20 16.40 -6.71
C ILE A 249 -6.22 16.82 -5.63
N GLY A 250 -7.32 16.07 -5.50
CA GLY A 250 -8.29 16.28 -4.42
C GLY A 250 -7.65 16.14 -3.04
N ASN A 251 -6.85 15.08 -2.85
CA ASN A 251 -6.09 14.87 -1.62
C ASN A 251 -5.09 16.01 -1.37
N SER A 252 -4.34 16.45 -2.38
CA SER A 252 -3.40 17.56 -2.22
C SER A 252 -4.07 18.88 -1.85
N TYR A 253 -5.24 19.20 -2.42
CA TYR A 253 -6.03 20.34 -1.97
C TYR A 253 -6.54 20.18 -0.53
N LEU A 254 -7.02 18.99 -0.16
CA LEU A 254 -7.48 18.71 1.20
C LEU A 254 -6.35 18.90 2.22
N ARG A 255 -5.15 18.37 1.95
CA ARG A 255 -3.97 18.56 2.82
C ARG A 255 -3.57 20.03 2.97
N ARG A 256 -3.64 20.80 1.87
CA ARG A 256 -3.37 22.22 1.92
C ARG A 256 -4.41 22.97 2.76
N PHE A 257 -5.68 22.59 2.62
CA PHE A 257 -6.77 23.11 3.46
C PHE A 257 -6.56 22.80 4.94
N GLU A 258 -6.24 21.56 5.30
CA GLU A 258 -6.01 21.15 6.70
C GLU A 258 -4.91 22.00 7.38
N THR A 259 -3.94 22.49 6.61
CA THR A 259 -2.84 23.30 7.14
C THR A 259 -3.12 24.81 7.09
N MET A 260 -3.70 25.32 6.01
CA MET A 260 -3.88 26.76 5.79
C MET A 260 -5.29 27.27 6.10
N GLY A 261 -6.28 26.39 6.16
CA GLY A 261 -7.68 26.72 6.44
C GLY A 261 -8.40 27.45 5.29
N GLU A 262 -7.84 27.47 4.08
CA GLU A 262 -8.38 28.20 2.92
C GLU A 262 -9.63 27.50 2.33
N PRO A 263 -10.85 28.04 2.48
CA PRO A 263 -12.08 27.34 2.08
C PRO A 263 -12.15 26.93 0.61
N LYS A 264 -11.49 27.71 -0.26
CA LYS A 264 -11.45 27.43 -1.70
C LYS A 264 -10.74 26.12 -2.01
N ASP A 265 -9.74 25.73 -1.21
CA ASP A 265 -9.05 24.47 -1.40
C ASP A 265 -9.96 23.31 -1.05
N LEU A 266 -10.76 23.44 -0.01
CA LEU A 266 -11.74 22.43 0.36
C LEU A 266 -12.84 22.24 -0.70
N ASP A 267 -13.36 23.35 -1.25
CA ASP A 267 -14.31 23.29 -2.36
C ASP A 267 -13.70 22.60 -3.59
N ARG A 268 -12.42 22.85 -3.87
CA ARG A 268 -11.69 22.19 -4.95
C ARG A 268 -11.46 20.71 -4.67
N ALA A 269 -11.12 20.33 -3.43
CA ALA A 269 -10.97 18.93 -3.04
C ALA A 269 -12.26 18.14 -3.27
N ILE A 270 -13.39 18.64 -2.76
CA ILE A 270 -14.71 18.02 -2.96
C ILE A 270 -15.07 17.92 -4.44
N CYS A 271 -14.81 18.98 -5.22
CA CYS A 271 -15.05 18.97 -6.66
C CYS A 271 -14.22 17.89 -7.38
N CYS A 272 -12.93 17.77 -7.04
CA CYS A 272 -12.03 16.80 -7.65
C CYS A 272 -12.43 15.36 -7.27
N HIS A 273 -12.68 15.07 -5.99
CA HIS A 273 -13.14 13.74 -5.56
C HIS A 273 -14.50 13.36 -6.17
N THR A 274 -15.43 14.32 -6.30
CA THR A 274 -16.72 14.07 -6.98
C THR A 274 -16.50 13.73 -8.45
N LYS A 275 -15.62 14.46 -9.15
CA LYS A 275 -15.25 14.16 -10.53
C LYS A 275 -14.60 12.79 -10.67
N ALA A 276 -13.69 12.44 -9.76
CA ALA A 276 -13.02 11.14 -9.70
C ALA A 276 -14.01 9.97 -9.62
N ILE A 277 -15.16 10.14 -8.95
CA ILE A 277 -16.22 9.11 -8.90
C ILE A 277 -17.07 9.14 -10.17
N SER A 278 -17.39 10.33 -10.70
CA SER A 278 -18.24 10.45 -11.89
C SER A 278 -17.59 9.96 -13.19
N LEU A 279 -16.25 10.00 -13.26
CA LEU A 279 -15.45 9.59 -14.41
C LEU A 279 -14.98 8.14 -14.32
N ALA A 280 -15.26 7.47 -13.21
CA ALA A 280 -14.99 6.05 -13.05
C ALA A 280 -15.65 5.23 -14.18
N PRO A 281 -14.93 4.29 -14.81
CA PRO A 281 -15.50 3.41 -15.83
C PRO A 281 -16.70 2.62 -15.28
N GLU A 282 -17.71 2.36 -16.13
CA GLU A 282 -18.78 1.43 -15.77
C GLU A 282 -18.20 0.03 -15.51
N GLY A 283 -18.41 -0.50 -14.30
CA GLY A 283 -17.80 -1.77 -13.87
C GLY A 283 -16.40 -1.64 -13.26
N GLU A 284 -16.00 -0.44 -12.80
CA GLU A 284 -14.79 -0.23 -11.98
C GLU A 284 -14.74 -1.23 -10.81
N ASP A 285 -13.52 -1.64 -10.46
CA ASP A 285 -13.24 -2.45 -9.27
C ASP A 285 -13.80 -1.76 -8.01
N ASP A 286 -14.61 -2.49 -7.26
CA ASP A 286 -15.22 -2.05 -6.00
C ASP A 286 -14.16 -1.50 -5.02
N LEU A 287 -12.92 -1.99 -5.10
CA LEU A 287 -11.79 -1.52 -4.27
C LEU A 287 -11.38 -0.07 -4.59
N ASN A 288 -11.26 0.29 -5.86
CA ASN A 288 -10.90 1.65 -6.27
C ASN A 288 -12.02 2.63 -5.95
N LEU A 289 -13.26 2.23 -6.22
CA LEU A 289 -14.44 3.01 -5.86
C LEU A 289 -14.51 3.24 -4.34
N SER A 290 -14.19 2.21 -3.54
CA SER A 290 -14.13 2.30 -2.09
C SER A 290 -13.17 3.40 -1.62
N SER A 291 -11.96 3.45 -2.16
CA SER A 291 -10.96 4.48 -1.80
C SER A 291 -11.41 5.90 -2.18
N ARG A 292 -11.94 6.07 -3.39
CA ARG A 292 -12.48 7.36 -3.86
C ARG A 292 -13.60 7.87 -2.97
N LEU A 293 -14.51 6.99 -2.56
CA LEU A 293 -15.62 7.31 -1.65
C LEU A 293 -15.12 7.70 -0.25
N ASN A 294 -14.13 7.00 0.28
CA ASN A 294 -13.52 7.36 1.56
C ASN A 294 -12.89 8.76 1.52
N ASN A 295 -12.15 9.10 0.46
CA ASN A 295 -11.53 10.42 0.30
C ASN A 295 -12.58 11.54 0.16
N LEU A 296 -13.68 11.28 -0.57
CA LEU A 296 -14.79 12.22 -0.65
C LEU A 296 -15.44 12.43 0.72
N GLY A 297 -15.63 11.35 1.47
CA GLY A 297 -16.16 11.40 2.84
C GLY A 297 -15.28 12.24 3.77
N ASN A 298 -13.96 12.06 3.72
CA ASN A 298 -13.00 12.88 4.48
C ASN A 298 -13.10 14.37 4.13
N SER A 299 -13.28 14.70 2.86
CA SER A 299 -13.47 16.10 2.44
C SER A 299 -14.76 16.71 2.98
N PHE A 300 -15.86 15.95 3.03
CA PHE A 300 -17.10 16.42 3.64
C PHE A 300 -16.98 16.55 5.16
N MET A 301 -16.24 15.64 5.82
CA MET A 301 -15.95 15.73 7.24
C MET A 301 -15.17 17.01 7.57
N ALA A 302 -14.08 17.27 6.84
CA ALA A 302 -13.30 18.50 7.00
C ALA A 302 -14.15 19.78 6.79
N ARG A 303 -15.14 19.72 5.88
CA ARG A 303 -16.08 20.85 5.67
C ARG A 303 -17.08 21.01 6.80
N PHE A 304 -17.55 19.89 7.37
CA PHE A 304 -18.34 19.93 8.57
C PHE A 304 -17.56 20.53 9.74
N GLU A 305 -16.32 20.12 9.98
CA GLU A 305 -15.50 20.65 11.07
C GLU A 305 -15.32 22.18 10.96
N GLN A 306 -15.16 22.68 9.74
CA GLN A 306 -14.95 24.10 9.48
C GLN A 306 -16.24 24.95 9.58
N PHE A 307 -17.37 24.45 9.07
CA PHE A 307 -18.59 25.26 8.91
C PHE A 307 -19.79 24.77 9.72
N SER A 308 -19.66 23.63 10.41
CA SER A 308 -20.69 22.98 11.23
C SER A 308 -22.00 22.74 10.47
N GLN A 309 -21.92 22.45 9.16
CA GLN A 309 -23.09 22.15 8.34
C GLN A 309 -23.46 20.68 8.46
N HIS A 310 -24.53 20.35 9.18
CA HIS A 310 -24.97 18.96 9.39
C HIS A 310 -25.18 18.15 8.10
N ALA A 311 -25.61 18.80 7.01
CA ALA A 311 -25.75 18.15 5.70
C ALA A 311 -24.42 17.62 5.13
N ASP A 312 -23.28 18.17 5.55
CA ASP A 312 -21.96 17.67 5.17
C ASP A 312 -21.55 16.45 6.00
N MET A 313 -21.88 16.45 7.28
CA MET A 313 -21.71 15.29 8.15
C MET A 313 -22.55 14.09 7.68
N ASP A 314 -23.82 14.31 7.29
CA ASP A 314 -24.66 13.26 6.71
C ASP A 314 -24.04 12.66 5.43
N ARG A 315 -23.49 13.51 4.55
CA ARG A 315 -22.80 13.07 3.33
C ARG A 315 -21.51 12.31 3.64
N ALA A 316 -20.72 12.76 4.61
CA ALA A 316 -19.53 12.04 5.03
C ALA A 316 -19.87 10.61 5.49
N VAL A 317 -20.94 10.45 6.28
CA VAL A 317 -21.38 9.14 6.80
C VAL A 317 -21.84 8.25 5.64
N GLU A 318 -22.63 8.80 4.72
CA GLU A 318 -23.10 8.08 3.55
C GLU A 318 -21.94 7.52 2.71
N TYR A 319 -20.96 8.38 2.36
CA TYR A 319 -19.85 7.97 1.50
C TYR A 319 -18.88 7.00 2.19
N GLN A 320 -18.52 7.22 3.45
CA GLN A 320 -17.62 6.31 4.19
C GLN A 320 -18.30 4.97 4.51
N THR A 321 -19.60 4.96 4.80
CA THR A 321 -20.37 3.71 4.98
C THR A 321 -20.39 2.91 3.68
N ARG A 322 -20.64 3.57 2.55
CA ARG A 322 -20.59 2.92 1.22
C ARG A 322 -19.19 2.40 0.92
N SER A 323 -18.15 3.17 1.20
CA SER A 323 -16.75 2.76 1.04
C SER A 323 -16.46 1.45 1.80
N VAL A 324 -16.78 1.40 3.09
CA VAL A 324 -16.58 0.21 3.94
C VAL A 324 -17.39 -1.00 3.45
N SER A 325 -18.58 -0.78 2.86
CA SER A 325 -19.42 -1.87 2.34
C SER A 325 -18.85 -2.55 1.08
N LEU A 326 -17.95 -1.89 0.37
CA LEU A 326 -17.31 -2.40 -0.85
C LEU A 326 -16.04 -3.20 -0.57
N LEU A 327 -15.48 -3.11 0.64
CA LEU A 327 -14.26 -3.84 1.01
C LEU A 327 -14.57 -5.22 1.58
N PRO A 328 -13.84 -6.27 1.14
CA PRO A 328 -13.89 -7.57 1.80
C PRO A 328 -13.22 -7.51 3.19
N ASP A 329 -13.65 -8.38 4.11
CA ASP A 329 -13.18 -8.37 5.50
C ASP A 329 -11.66 -8.59 5.67
N ASN A 330 -11.00 -9.18 4.68
CA ASN A 330 -9.55 -9.41 4.67
C ASN A 330 -8.75 -8.29 3.96
N HIS A 331 -9.39 -7.18 3.58
CA HIS A 331 -8.72 -6.08 2.92
C HIS A 331 -7.84 -5.29 3.92
N PRO A 332 -6.58 -4.96 3.58
CA PRO A 332 -5.68 -4.26 4.50
C PRO A 332 -6.21 -2.89 4.95
N ASP A 333 -6.87 -2.16 4.04
CA ASP A 333 -7.36 -0.80 4.34
C ASP A 333 -8.66 -0.76 5.17
N LEU A 334 -9.35 -1.89 5.34
CA LEU A 334 -10.65 -1.92 6.01
C LEU A 334 -10.56 -1.41 7.45
N ALA A 335 -9.49 -1.74 8.17
CA ALA A 335 -9.28 -1.27 9.54
C ALA A 335 -9.19 0.26 9.63
N MET A 336 -8.49 0.88 8.67
CA MET A 336 -8.36 2.33 8.59
C MET A 336 -9.71 2.99 8.26
N TYR A 337 -10.47 2.45 7.29
CA TYR A 337 -11.77 3.02 6.91
C TYR A 337 -12.81 2.88 8.02
N LEU A 338 -12.80 1.76 8.77
CA LEU A 338 -13.60 1.60 9.97
C LEU A 338 -13.24 2.64 11.02
N THR A 339 -11.95 2.94 11.21
CA THR A 339 -11.49 3.98 12.15
C THR A 339 -12.02 5.36 11.78
N ASN A 340 -12.00 5.72 10.50
CA ASN A 340 -12.58 6.98 10.01
C ASN A 340 -14.09 7.06 10.31
N LEU A 341 -14.82 5.97 10.05
CA LEU A 341 -16.26 5.90 10.27
C LEU A 341 -16.63 5.96 11.76
N ILE A 342 -15.81 5.36 12.63
CA ILE A 342 -15.95 5.44 14.09
C ILE A 342 -15.78 6.88 14.54
N ALA A 343 -14.69 7.55 14.13
CA ALA A 343 -14.44 8.95 14.46
C ALA A 343 -15.61 9.84 14.02
N LEU A 344 -16.12 9.63 12.80
CA LEU A 344 -17.24 10.38 12.26
C LEU A 344 -18.53 10.21 13.09
N HIS A 345 -18.88 8.99 13.48
CA HIS A 345 -20.04 8.75 14.33
C HIS A 345 -19.86 9.31 15.74
N LEU A 346 -18.66 9.26 16.32
CA LEU A 346 -18.38 9.89 17.61
C LEU A 346 -18.54 11.42 17.54
N THR A 347 -17.98 12.08 16.52
CA THR A 347 -18.17 13.53 16.32
C THR A 347 -19.64 13.87 16.11
N ARG A 348 -20.37 13.06 15.32
CA ARG A 348 -21.81 13.25 15.13
C ARG A 348 -22.59 13.12 16.43
N PHE A 349 -22.24 12.15 17.27
CA PHE A 349 -22.82 12.01 18.60
C PHE A 349 -22.53 13.23 19.48
N GLU A 350 -21.30 13.75 19.50
CA GLU A 350 -20.96 14.94 20.29
C GLU A 350 -21.77 16.19 19.88
N HIS A 351 -22.07 16.33 18.59
CA HIS A 351 -22.80 17.49 18.06
C HIS A 351 -24.32 17.36 18.11
N ILE A 352 -24.89 16.18 17.85
CA ILE A 352 -26.33 15.97 17.72
C ILE A 352 -26.91 15.31 18.98
N GLY A 353 -26.11 14.50 19.69
CA GLY A 353 -26.53 13.75 20.88
C GLY A 353 -27.39 12.52 20.58
N GLU A 354 -27.48 12.09 19.32
CA GLU A 354 -28.26 10.92 18.94
C GLU A 354 -27.52 9.61 19.27
N LEU A 355 -28.11 8.81 20.16
CA LEU A 355 -27.53 7.54 20.62
C LEU A 355 -27.26 6.53 19.51
N ILE A 356 -27.96 6.63 18.38
CA ILE A 356 -27.75 5.74 17.24
C ILE A 356 -26.33 5.84 16.69
N ASP A 357 -25.72 7.04 16.74
CA ASP A 357 -24.35 7.26 16.31
C ASP A 357 -23.35 6.61 17.26
N MET A 358 -23.62 6.68 18.56
CA MET A 358 -22.84 5.99 19.58
C MET A 358 -22.89 4.46 19.40
N ASP A 359 -24.08 3.92 19.15
CA ASP A 359 -24.26 2.49 18.88
C ASP A 359 -23.54 2.05 17.61
N LYS A 360 -23.55 2.89 16.56
CA LYS A 360 -22.82 2.64 15.32
C LYS A 360 -21.31 2.68 15.50
N ALA A 361 -20.78 3.64 16.26
CA ALA A 361 -19.37 3.70 16.60
C ALA A 361 -18.91 2.42 17.34
N LEU A 362 -19.71 1.95 18.30
CA LEU A 362 -19.45 0.69 19.01
C LEU A 362 -19.50 -0.54 18.08
N GLU A 363 -20.48 -0.61 17.18
CA GLU A 363 -20.60 -1.69 16.18
C GLU A 363 -19.35 -1.78 15.30
N TYR A 364 -18.89 -0.64 14.75
CA TYR A 364 -17.71 -0.61 13.89
C TYR A 364 -16.41 -0.86 14.66
N GLN A 365 -16.30 -0.39 15.90
CA GLN A 365 -15.15 -0.68 16.77
C GLN A 365 -15.06 -2.19 17.06
N LEU A 366 -16.19 -2.85 17.35
CA LEU A 366 -16.23 -4.30 17.54
C LEU A 366 -15.88 -5.07 16.26
N ARG A 367 -16.35 -4.60 15.10
CA ARG A 367 -15.97 -5.18 13.80
C ARG A 367 -14.47 -5.05 13.56
N SER A 368 -13.89 -3.87 13.76
CA SER A 368 -12.45 -3.63 13.62
C SER A 368 -11.63 -4.57 14.50
N LEU A 369 -12.02 -4.72 15.78
CA LEU A 369 -11.39 -5.64 16.72
C LEU A 369 -11.46 -7.12 16.29
N SER A 370 -12.54 -7.53 15.61
CA SER A 370 -12.68 -8.91 15.12
C SER A 370 -11.74 -9.25 13.96
N LEU A 371 -11.18 -8.24 13.30
CA LEU A 371 -10.29 -8.39 12.14
C LEU A 371 -8.81 -8.39 12.53
N LEU A 372 -8.45 -8.00 13.76
CA LEU A 372 -7.06 -7.95 14.20
C LEU A 372 -6.47 -9.37 14.34
N PRO A 373 -5.29 -9.65 13.75
CA PRO A 373 -4.58 -10.89 13.97
C PRO A 373 -4.18 -11.02 15.44
N ILE A 374 -4.64 -12.08 16.10
CA ILE A 374 -4.43 -12.31 17.56
C ILE A 374 -2.94 -12.45 17.91
N SER A 375 -2.04 -12.70 16.95
CA SER A 375 -0.70 -13.21 17.25
C SER A 375 0.41 -12.20 17.53
N GLU A 376 0.25 -10.89 17.29
CA GLU A 376 1.38 -9.94 17.50
C GLU A 376 1.02 -8.49 17.89
N ALA A 377 -0.28 -8.14 17.99
CA ALA A 377 -0.73 -6.76 18.29
C ALA A 377 -1.33 -6.60 19.70
N HIS A 378 -0.70 -7.15 20.74
CA HIS A 378 -1.22 -7.10 22.12
C HIS A 378 -1.41 -5.66 22.64
N CYS A 379 -0.51 -4.74 22.30
CA CYS A 379 -0.58 -3.34 22.73
C CYS A 379 -1.72 -2.57 22.05
N ASP A 380 -1.84 -2.64 20.73
CA ASP A 380 -2.86 -1.90 19.99
C ASP A 380 -4.27 -2.42 20.29
N LEU A 381 -4.39 -3.75 20.46
CA LEU A 381 -5.62 -4.39 20.91
C LEU A 381 -6.03 -3.90 22.31
N ALA A 382 -5.08 -3.75 23.24
CA ALA A 382 -5.36 -3.23 24.57
C ALA A 382 -5.86 -1.78 24.54
N VAL A 383 -5.23 -0.91 23.76
CA VAL A 383 -5.67 0.49 23.60
C VAL A 383 -7.07 0.56 22.98
N ALA A 384 -7.32 -0.23 21.93
CA ALA A 384 -8.63 -0.26 21.27
C ALA A 384 -9.75 -0.79 22.18
N LEU A 385 -9.46 -1.77 23.04
CA LEU A 385 -10.39 -2.27 24.06
C LEU A 385 -10.63 -1.26 25.18
N ASN A 386 -9.61 -0.48 25.57
CA ASN A 386 -9.76 0.57 26.56
C ASN A 386 -10.67 1.71 26.05
N ASN A 387 -10.44 2.16 24.81
CA ASN A 387 -11.29 3.17 24.16
C ASN A 387 -12.74 2.69 24.02
N LEU A 388 -12.94 1.40 23.76
CA LEU A 388 -14.27 0.80 23.73
C LEU A 388 -14.97 0.88 25.10
N GLY A 389 -14.23 0.65 26.18
CA GLY A 389 -14.73 0.83 27.54
C GLY A 389 -15.14 2.28 27.83
N ASP A 390 -14.32 3.25 27.43
CA ASP A 390 -14.61 4.68 27.61
C ASP A 390 -15.87 5.11 26.83
N CYS A 391 -16.10 4.54 25.63
CA CYS A 391 -17.34 4.74 24.88
C CYS A 391 -18.57 4.25 25.65
N TYR A 392 -18.49 3.06 26.27
CA TYR A 392 -19.58 2.53 27.11
C TYR A 392 -19.82 3.36 28.38
N ILE A 393 -18.77 3.89 29.03
CA ILE A 393 -18.94 4.84 30.16
C ILE A 393 -19.69 6.09 29.70
N THR A 394 -19.30 6.64 28.55
CA THR A 394 -19.93 7.85 28.00
C THR A 394 -21.41 7.57 27.70
N ARG A 395 -21.74 6.39 27.16
CA ARG A 395 -23.13 5.95 26.92
C ARG A 395 -23.91 5.77 28.22
N PHE A 396 -23.28 5.19 29.25
CA PHE A 396 -23.86 5.07 30.59
C PHE A 396 -24.21 6.44 31.18
N GLY A 397 -23.31 7.43 31.06
CA GLY A 397 -23.57 8.79 31.55
C GLY A 397 -24.84 9.43 30.98
N GLN A 398 -25.26 9.01 29.78
CA GLN A 398 -26.46 9.51 29.11
C GLN A 398 -27.70 8.64 29.38
N LEU A 399 -27.55 7.31 29.36
CA LEU A 399 -28.67 6.36 29.44
C LEU A 399 -28.95 5.83 30.85
N GLY A 400 -27.97 5.86 31.75
CA GLY A 400 -28.03 5.20 33.05
C GLY A 400 -28.15 3.66 32.97
N SER A 401 -27.80 3.06 31.82
CA SER A 401 -27.92 1.62 31.59
C SER A 401 -26.83 0.85 32.34
N ALA A 402 -27.21 0.07 33.35
CA ALA A 402 -26.26 -0.77 34.10
C ALA A 402 -25.46 -1.74 33.21
N ARG A 403 -26.05 -2.17 32.09
CA ARG A 403 -25.38 -3.03 31.10
C ARG A 403 -24.18 -2.35 30.45
N ASP A 404 -24.20 -1.03 30.32
CA ASP A 404 -23.12 -0.26 29.71
C ASP A 404 -21.91 -0.21 30.65
N ILE A 405 -22.14 -0.10 31.96
CA ILE A 405 -21.07 -0.24 32.96
C ILE A 405 -20.50 -1.67 32.96
N ASP A 406 -21.37 -2.69 32.90
CA ASP A 406 -20.91 -4.08 32.82
C ASP A 406 -20.03 -4.33 31.58
N ASP A 407 -20.44 -3.82 30.41
CA ASP A 407 -19.66 -3.91 29.18
C ASP A 407 -18.37 -3.06 29.25
N ALA A 408 -18.40 -1.86 29.84
CA ALA A 408 -17.21 -1.04 30.06
C ALA A 408 -16.16 -1.76 30.91
N ILE A 409 -16.57 -2.31 32.07
CA ILE A 409 -15.71 -3.08 32.97
C ILE A 409 -15.14 -4.30 32.24
N LYS A 410 -15.98 -5.03 31.50
CA LYS A 410 -15.55 -6.22 30.73
C LYS A 410 -14.44 -5.88 29.73
N TYR A 411 -14.60 -4.82 28.92
CA TYR A 411 -13.60 -4.47 27.90
C TYR A 411 -12.33 -3.86 28.49
N GLN A 412 -12.43 -3.03 29.52
CA GLN A 412 -11.25 -2.49 30.22
C GLN A 412 -10.49 -3.56 31.01
N THR A 413 -11.19 -4.56 31.57
CA THR A 413 -10.54 -5.73 32.18
C THR A 413 -9.75 -6.51 31.14
N LYS A 414 -10.35 -6.75 29.98
CA LYS A 414 -9.68 -7.43 28.87
C LYS A 414 -8.49 -6.64 28.33
N ALA A 415 -8.58 -5.31 28.27
CA ALA A 415 -7.46 -4.43 27.92
C ALA A 415 -6.30 -4.57 28.92
N MET A 416 -6.61 -4.54 30.22
CA MET A 416 -5.62 -4.70 31.28
C MET A 416 -4.92 -6.07 31.23
N GLU A 417 -5.67 -7.16 31.00
CA GLU A 417 -5.12 -8.52 30.86
C GLU A 417 -4.12 -8.65 29.69
N LEU A 418 -4.21 -7.77 28.69
CA LEU A 418 -3.34 -7.74 27.52
C LEU A 418 -2.13 -6.79 27.68
N THR A 419 -2.02 -6.07 28.80
CA THR A 419 -0.91 -5.14 29.08
C THR A 419 0.04 -5.70 30.15
N ASP A 420 1.30 -5.93 29.77
CA ASP A 420 2.38 -6.29 30.71
C ASP A 420 2.71 -5.14 31.69
N GLU A 421 3.35 -5.46 32.82
CA GLU A 421 3.67 -4.48 33.89
C GLU A 421 4.51 -3.29 33.42
N ASP A 422 5.36 -3.49 32.40
CA ASP A 422 6.23 -2.44 31.84
C ASP A 422 5.54 -1.58 30.75
N ASN A 423 4.28 -1.86 30.41
CA ASN A 423 3.57 -1.12 29.36
C ASN A 423 3.04 0.24 29.87
N PRO A 424 3.42 1.39 29.25
CA PRO A 424 2.94 2.72 29.66
C PRO A 424 1.41 2.86 29.66
N SER A 425 0.72 2.12 28.79
CA SER A 425 -0.74 2.14 28.65
C SER A 425 -1.46 1.44 29.80
N ARG A 426 -0.75 0.62 30.60
CA ARG A 426 -1.32 -0.09 31.75
C ARG A 426 -1.86 0.85 32.81
N ILE A 427 -1.17 1.97 33.06
CA ILE A 427 -1.61 2.99 34.04
C ILE A 427 -2.95 3.60 33.62
N ILE A 428 -3.12 3.87 32.32
CA ILE A 428 -4.36 4.43 31.77
C ILE A 428 -5.49 3.38 31.87
N CYS A 429 -5.22 2.13 31.50
CA CYS A 429 -6.20 1.04 31.62
C CYS A 429 -6.65 0.82 33.08
N LEU A 430 -5.71 0.86 34.04
CA LEU A 430 -6.02 0.74 35.47
C LEU A 430 -6.83 1.93 36.00
N SER A 431 -6.49 3.15 35.59
CA SER A 431 -7.24 4.35 35.94
C SER A 431 -8.67 4.26 35.44
N ASN A 432 -8.87 3.92 34.16
CA ASN A 432 -10.19 3.85 33.55
C ASN A 432 -11.03 2.70 34.16
N LEU A 433 -10.43 1.53 34.38
CA LEU A 433 -11.09 0.41 35.07
C LEU A 433 -11.53 0.78 36.50
N SER A 434 -10.66 1.49 37.23
CA SER A 434 -11.01 1.96 38.58
C SER A 434 -12.18 2.94 38.56
N GLY A 435 -12.25 3.81 37.56
CA GLY A 435 -13.37 4.74 37.35
C GLY A 435 -14.68 4.01 37.05
N SER A 436 -14.65 3.02 36.15
CA SER A 436 -15.82 2.20 35.80
C SER A 436 -16.35 1.39 36.99
N CYS A 437 -15.47 0.79 37.79
CA CYS A 437 -15.87 0.04 38.99
C CYS A 437 -16.41 0.94 40.12
N SER A 438 -16.15 2.24 40.08
CA SER A 438 -16.57 3.23 41.08
C SER A 438 -17.86 3.97 40.71
N SER A 439 -18.30 3.86 39.45
CA SER A 439 -19.51 4.47 38.88
C SER A 439 -20.71 3.55 39.06
#